data_AF-A8R0H2-F1
#
_entry.id   AF-A8R0H2-F1
#
_cell.length_a   1.000
_cell.length_b   1.000
_cell.length_c   1.000
_cell.angle_alpha   90.00
_cell.angle_beta   90.00
_cell.angle_gamma   90.00
#
_symmetry.space_group_name_H-M   'P 1'
#
loop_
_entity.id
_entity.type
_entity.pdbx_description
1 polymer ?
#
loop_
_entity_poly.entity_id
_entity_poly.type
_entity_poly.pdbx_seq_one_letter_code
_entity_poly.pdbx_strand_id
1 'polypeptide(L)'
;LHQKIRDSYMHPQFVSDVMKPLQIEQLMDQEVVNLSGGELQRVALALCLGKPADIYLIDEPSAYLDSEQRIVASKVIKRFILHAKKTAFIVEHDFIMATYLADRVIVYEGQPSIDCVANCPQSLLSGMNLFLSHLNITFRRDP
;
A
#
# COMPACT_ATOMS: atom_id res chain seq x y z
N LEU A 1 -3.12 19.14 -2.38
CA LEU A 1 -1.73 18.70 -2.67
C LEU A 1 -0.73 19.85 -2.53
N HIS A 2 -0.95 20.96 -3.22
CA HIS A 2 -0.10 22.18 -3.23
C HIS A 2 0.40 22.69 -1.87
N GLN A 3 -0.38 22.56 -0.80
CA GLN A 3 0.03 22.97 0.55
C GLN A 3 0.71 21.86 1.35
N LYS A 4 0.32 20.59 1.15
CA LYS A 4 0.72 19.48 2.01
C LYS A 4 1.98 18.74 1.53
N ILE A 5 2.27 18.78 0.23
CA ILE A 5 3.40 18.06 -0.39
C ILE A 5 4.10 18.92 -1.46
N ARG A 6 4.19 20.23 -1.21
CA ARG A 6 4.63 21.23 -2.21
C ARG A 6 5.96 20.88 -2.87
N ASP A 7 6.93 20.47 -2.06
CA ASP A 7 8.29 20.19 -2.51
C ASP A 7 8.38 18.92 -3.36
N SER A 8 7.60 17.90 -2.99
CA SER A 8 7.56 16.61 -3.70
C SER A 8 6.73 16.68 -4.97
N TYR A 9 5.63 17.45 -4.96
CA TYR A 9 4.68 17.53 -6.07
C TYR A 9 5.31 17.99 -7.39
N MET A 10 6.33 18.86 -7.34
CA MET A 10 7.05 19.34 -8.52
C MET A 10 8.26 18.47 -8.89
N HIS A 11 8.65 17.51 -8.05
CA HIS A 11 9.83 16.71 -8.28
C HIS A 11 9.58 15.72 -9.44
N PRO A 12 10.38 15.75 -10.54
CA PRO A 12 10.11 14.94 -11.73
C PRO A 12 9.96 13.44 -11.46
N GLN A 13 10.77 12.93 -10.52
CA GLN A 13 10.71 11.52 -10.14
C GLN A 13 9.44 11.18 -9.37
N PHE A 14 8.95 12.08 -8.50
CA PHE A 14 7.69 11.86 -7.78
C PHE A 14 6.50 11.93 -8.73
N VAL A 15 6.54 12.84 -9.70
CA VAL A 15 5.53 12.92 -10.76
C VAL A 15 5.48 11.63 -11.56
N SER A 16 6.65 11.11 -11.98
CA SER A 16 6.74 9.89 -12.77
C SER A 16 6.40 8.62 -11.98
N ASP A 17 6.82 8.53 -10.72
CA ASP A 17 6.70 7.31 -9.92
C ASP A 17 5.36 7.23 -9.19
N VAL A 18 4.72 8.36 -8.87
CA VAL A 18 3.52 8.43 -8.03
C VAL A 18 2.35 9.13 -8.72
N MET A 19 2.52 10.40 -9.14
CA MET A 19 1.39 11.22 -9.59
C MET A 19 0.75 10.72 -10.89
N LYS A 20 1.57 10.41 -11.90
CA LYS A 20 1.10 9.93 -13.20
C LYS A 20 0.47 8.54 -13.11
N PRO A 21 1.11 7.53 -12.50
CA PRO A 21 0.50 6.20 -12.38
C PRO A 21 -0.81 6.20 -11.58
N LEU A 22 -0.91 7.01 -10.53
CA LEU A 22 -2.15 7.15 -9.76
C LEU A 22 -3.19 8.08 -10.41
N GLN A 23 -2.89 8.66 -11.58
CA GLN A 23 -3.74 9.60 -12.33
C GLN A 23 -4.21 10.80 -11.51
N ILE A 24 -3.36 11.30 -10.61
CA ILE A 24 -3.73 12.40 -9.70
C ILE A 24 -3.99 13.71 -10.45
N GLU A 25 -3.36 13.90 -11.61
CA GLU A 25 -3.53 15.10 -12.44
C GLU A 25 -4.99 15.35 -12.83
N GLN A 26 -5.76 14.29 -13.09
CA GLN A 26 -7.18 14.37 -13.46
C GLN A 26 -8.09 14.74 -12.28
N LEU A 27 -7.58 14.62 -11.06
CA LEU A 27 -8.31 14.86 -9.81
C LEU A 27 -7.99 16.24 -9.22
N MET A 28 -7.04 16.99 -9.79
CA MET A 28 -6.55 18.24 -9.20
C MET A 28 -7.57 19.38 -9.20
N ASP A 29 -8.46 19.39 -10.20
CA ASP A 29 -9.50 20.42 -10.34
C ASP A 29 -10.81 20.03 -9.64
N GLN A 30 -10.88 18.83 -9.06
CA GLN A 30 -12.08 18.33 -8.40
C GLN A 30 -12.07 18.64 -6.90
N GLU A 31 -13.24 18.99 -6.35
CA GLU A 31 -13.40 19.09 -4.90
C GLU A 31 -13.39 17.71 -4.26
N VAL A 32 -12.71 17.59 -3.12
CA VAL A 32 -12.54 16.31 -2.40
C VAL A 32 -13.88 15.65 -2.08
N VAL A 33 -14.92 16.43 -1.79
CA VAL A 33 -16.27 15.94 -1.48
C VAL A 33 -16.94 15.21 -2.65
N ASN A 34 -16.48 15.44 -3.88
CA ASN A 34 -17.04 14.86 -5.10
C ASN A 34 -16.24 13.64 -5.60
N LEU A 35 -15.13 13.30 -4.94
CA LEU A 35 -14.30 12.16 -5.32
C LEU A 35 -14.94 10.84 -4.88
N SER A 36 -14.87 9.82 -5.74
CA SER A 36 -15.20 8.45 -5.40
C SER A 36 -14.23 7.86 -4.36
N GLY A 37 -14.60 6.74 -3.74
CA GLY A 37 -13.75 6.07 -2.74
C GLY A 37 -12.36 5.71 -3.28
N GLY A 38 -12.28 5.17 -4.50
CA GLY A 38 -11.00 4.83 -5.12
C GLY A 38 -10.16 6.06 -5.50
N GLU A 39 -10.79 7.16 -5.90
CA GLU A 39 -10.10 8.44 -6.13
C GLU A 39 -9.55 9.02 -4.83
N LEU A 40 -10.35 9.02 -3.76
CA LEU A 40 -9.91 9.42 -2.43
C LEU A 40 -8.71 8.59 -1.96
N GLN A 41 -8.75 7.27 -2.18
CA GLN A 41 -7.65 6.38 -1.83
C GLN A 41 -6.36 6.72 -2.58
N ARG A 42 -6.45 6.96 -3.89
CA ARG A 42 -5.29 7.37 -4.71
C ARG A 42 -4.72 8.71 -4.24
N VAL A 43 -5.57 9.68 -3.90
CA VAL A 43 -5.15 10.96 -3.34
C VAL A 43 -4.48 10.79 -1.97
N ALA A 44 -5.01 9.91 -1.11
CA ALA A 44 -4.43 9.61 0.19
C ALA A 44 -3.04 8.98 0.06
N LEU A 45 -2.88 8.02 -0.86
CA LEU A 45 -1.58 7.42 -1.19
C LEU A 45 -0.57 8.46 -1.68
N ALA A 46 -0.96 9.32 -2.63
CA ALA A 46 -0.09 10.37 -3.13
C ALA A 46 0.31 11.38 -2.03
N LEU A 47 -0.62 11.73 -1.14
CA LEU A 47 -0.32 12.58 0.01
C LEU A 47 0.64 11.93 1.01
N CYS A 48 0.48 10.62 1.27
CA CYS A 48 1.34 9.88 2.17
C CYS A 48 2.77 9.83 1.62
N LEU A 49 2.95 9.33 0.39
CA LEU A 49 4.26 9.19 -0.25
C LEU A 49 4.93 10.54 -0.53
N GLY A 50 4.14 11.60 -0.79
CA GLY A 50 4.66 12.93 -1.04
C GLY A 50 5.19 13.64 0.20
N LYS A 51 4.94 13.14 1.41
CA LYS A 51 5.56 13.68 2.62
C LYS A 51 6.94 13.05 2.81
N PRO A 52 7.99 13.84 3.04
CA PRO A 52 9.31 13.29 3.34
C PRO A 52 9.25 12.56 4.70
N ALA A 53 9.56 11.27 4.69
CA ALA A 53 9.62 10.44 5.89
C ALA A 53 10.67 9.35 5.74
N ASP A 54 11.19 8.87 6.86
CA ASP A 54 12.08 7.70 6.88
C ASP A 54 11.30 6.38 6.92
N ILE A 55 10.12 6.41 7.55
CA ILE A 55 9.20 5.29 7.69
C ILE A 55 7.81 5.72 7.27
N TYR A 56 7.18 4.94 6.39
CA TYR A 56 5.80 5.10 5.95
C TYR A 56 4.92 4.04 6.61
N LEU A 57 3.75 4.45 7.09
CA LEU A 57 2.72 3.54 7.60
C LEU A 57 1.54 3.64 6.65
N ILE A 58 1.16 2.52 6.05
CA ILE A 58 0.09 2.46 5.06
C ILE A 58 -0.87 1.35 5.46
N ASP A 59 -2.09 1.74 5.82
CA ASP A 59 -3.13 0.82 6.26
C ASP A 59 -4.17 0.67 5.15
N GLU A 60 -4.48 -0.58 4.80
CA GLU A 60 -5.38 -0.99 3.72
C GLU A 60 -5.28 -0.16 2.42
N PRO A 61 -4.11 -0.08 1.77
CA PRO A 61 -3.96 0.66 0.53
C PRO A 61 -4.86 0.16 -0.62
N SER A 62 -5.31 -1.10 -0.59
CA SER A 62 -6.23 -1.71 -1.55
C SER A 62 -7.71 -1.29 -1.41
N ALA A 63 -8.08 -0.57 -0.35
CA ALA A 63 -9.46 -0.18 -0.08
C ALA A 63 -10.09 0.60 -1.26
N TYR A 64 -11.31 0.22 -1.65
CA TYR A 64 -12.09 0.81 -2.76
C TYR A 64 -11.43 0.74 -4.16
N LEU A 65 -10.25 0.14 -4.29
CA LEU A 65 -9.57 -0.03 -5.57
C LEU A 65 -10.03 -1.32 -6.26
N ASP A 66 -10.21 -1.25 -7.58
CA ASP A 66 -10.37 -2.43 -8.43
C ASP A 66 -9.05 -3.19 -8.64
N SER A 67 -9.10 -4.35 -9.30
CA SER A 67 -7.92 -5.21 -9.48
C SER A 67 -6.78 -4.55 -10.25
N GLU A 68 -7.07 -3.74 -11.27
CA GLU A 68 -6.06 -3.01 -12.04
C GLU A 68 -5.42 -1.92 -11.19
N GLN A 69 -6.24 -1.14 -10.50
CA GLN A 69 -5.81 -0.07 -9.62
C GLN A 69 -4.95 -0.57 -8.45
N ARG A 70 -5.27 -1.74 -7.87
CA ARG A 70 -4.42 -2.37 -6.84
C ARG A 70 -3.04 -2.74 -7.36
N ILE A 71 -2.96 -3.30 -8.57
CA ILE A 71 -1.67 -3.62 -9.20
C ILE A 71 -0.86 -2.35 -9.44
N VAL A 72 -1.50 -1.27 -9.90
CA VAL A 72 -0.83 0.02 -10.09
C VAL A 72 -0.37 0.60 -8.75
N ALA A 73 -1.25 0.66 -7.75
CA ALA A 73 -0.93 1.18 -6.41
C ALA A 73 0.23 0.42 -5.76
N SER A 74 0.21 -0.91 -5.80
CA SER A 74 1.28 -1.75 -5.25
C SER A 74 2.62 -1.52 -5.95
N LYS A 75 2.63 -1.37 -7.28
CA LYS A 75 3.83 -1.00 -8.06
C LYS A 75 4.37 0.36 -7.65
N VAL A 76 3.49 1.36 -7.51
CA VAL A 76 3.85 2.72 -7.10
C VAL A 76 4.50 2.71 -5.72
N ILE A 77 3.86 2.08 -4.73
CA ILE A 77 4.38 2.02 -3.36
C ILE A 77 5.74 1.32 -3.35
N LYS A 78 5.86 0.13 -3.95
CA LYS A 78 7.13 -0.62 -3.97
C LYS A 78 8.26 0.16 -4.63
N ARG A 79 8.00 0.73 -5.80
CA ARG A 79 8.99 1.48 -6.58
C ARG A 79 9.45 2.72 -5.84
N PHE A 80 8.53 3.50 -5.29
CA PHE A 80 8.87 4.71 -4.55
C PHE A 80 9.72 4.40 -3.32
N ILE A 81 9.31 3.43 -2.49
CA ILE A 81 10.03 3.04 -1.27
C ILE A 81 11.44 2.53 -1.59
N LEU A 82 11.57 1.70 -2.63
CA LEU A 82 12.86 1.18 -3.09
C LEU A 82 13.78 2.31 -3.60
N HIS A 83 13.28 3.18 -4.46
CA HIS A 83 14.06 4.29 -5.04
C HIS A 83 14.51 5.30 -4.00
N ALA A 84 13.60 5.67 -3.08
CA ALA A 84 13.88 6.63 -2.01
C ALA A 84 14.70 6.01 -0.85
N LYS A 85 14.97 4.70 -0.89
CA LYS A 85 15.65 3.93 0.16
C LYS A 85 15.01 4.13 1.54
N LYS A 86 13.68 4.05 1.57
CA LYS A 86 12.86 4.22 2.78
C LYS A 86 12.32 2.88 3.25
N THR A 87 11.67 2.89 4.41
CA THR A 87 10.97 1.71 4.95
C THR A 87 9.47 1.97 4.97
N ALA A 88 8.67 0.93 4.73
CA ALA A 88 7.23 1.00 4.87
C ALA A 88 6.70 -0.20 5.68
N PHE A 89 5.75 0.07 6.57
CA PHE A 89 4.86 -0.95 7.12
C PHE A 89 3.53 -0.84 6.39
N ILE A 90 3.08 -1.97 5.85
CA ILE A 90 1.87 -2.04 5.04
C ILE A 90 0.98 -3.11 5.65
N VAL A 91 -0.25 -2.73 6.01
CA VAL A 91 -1.29 -3.64 6.46
C VAL A 91 -2.21 -3.91 5.29
N GLU A 92 -2.45 -5.17 4.98
CA GLU A 92 -3.24 -5.58 3.83
C GLU A 92 -4.04 -6.85 4.12
N HIS A 93 -5.22 -6.91 3.52
CA HIS A 93 -6.05 -8.11 3.47
C HIS A 93 -6.01 -8.78 2.08
N ASP A 94 -5.47 -8.09 1.06
CA ASP A 94 -5.28 -8.66 -0.28
C ASP A 94 -3.94 -9.42 -0.37
N PHE A 95 -4.02 -10.74 -0.57
CA PHE A 95 -2.86 -11.64 -0.66
C PHE A 95 -1.89 -11.28 -1.78
N ILE A 96 -2.40 -10.89 -2.96
CA ILE A 96 -1.57 -10.61 -4.13
C ILE A 96 -0.79 -9.33 -3.88
N MET A 97 -1.47 -8.30 -3.38
CA MET A 97 -0.86 -7.03 -3.04
C MET A 97 0.17 -7.18 -1.91
N ALA A 98 -0.18 -7.89 -0.82
CA ALA A 98 0.72 -8.13 0.29
C ALA A 98 2.00 -8.87 -0.14
N THR A 99 1.87 -9.96 -0.91
CA THR A 99 3.02 -10.73 -1.39
C THR A 99 3.87 -10.01 -2.42
N TYR A 100 3.27 -9.12 -3.21
CA TYR A 100 4.02 -8.27 -4.14
C TYR A 100 4.85 -7.20 -3.40
N LEU A 101 4.28 -6.59 -2.36
CA LEU A 101 4.89 -5.49 -1.61
C LEU A 101 5.93 -5.95 -0.59
N ALA A 102 5.70 -7.08 0.09
CA ALA A 102 6.46 -7.45 1.28
C ALA A 102 7.83 -8.09 0.97
N ASP A 103 8.87 -7.61 1.66
CA ASP A 103 10.15 -8.32 1.81
C ASP A 103 10.12 -9.27 3.02
N ARG A 104 9.40 -8.86 4.08
CA ARG A 104 9.14 -9.62 5.30
C ARG A 104 7.69 -9.42 5.72
N VAL A 105 7.16 -10.38 6.47
CA VAL A 105 5.77 -10.35 6.95
C VAL A 105 5.73 -10.53 8.46
N ILE A 106 4.76 -9.86 9.09
CA ILE A 106 4.39 -10.03 10.49
C ILE A 106 3.00 -10.62 10.51
N VAL A 107 2.85 -11.81 11.08
CA VAL A 107 1.56 -12.49 11.20
C VAL A 107 0.98 -12.15 12.58
N TYR A 108 -0.26 -11.67 12.59
CA TYR A 108 -1.02 -11.45 13.80
C TYR A 108 -1.86 -12.69 14.10
N GLU A 109 -1.90 -13.06 15.38
CA GLU A 109 -2.61 -14.23 15.89
C GLU A 109 -3.50 -13.82 17.06
N GLY A 110 -4.49 -14.66 17.40
CA GLY A 110 -5.41 -14.42 18.50
C GLY A 110 -6.86 -14.47 18.08
N GLN A 111 -7.74 -14.13 19.02
CA GLN A 111 -9.17 -14.08 18.79
C GLN A 111 -9.65 -12.63 18.67
N PRO A 112 -10.31 -12.25 17.56
CA PRO A 112 -10.82 -10.89 17.37
C PRO A 112 -11.67 -10.44 18.56
N SER A 113 -11.42 -9.22 19.05
CA SER A 113 -12.06 -8.65 20.23
C SER A 113 -11.75 -9.33 21.58
N ILE A 114 -10.77 -10.24 21.64
CA ILE A 114 -10.37 -10.94 22.87
C ILE A 114 -8.88 -10.73 23.14
N ASP A 115 -8.01 -11.19 22.24
CA ASP A 115 -6.56 -11.09 22.37
C ASP A 115 -5.87 -10.97 21.01
N CYS A 116 -4.60 -10.53 21.04
CA CYS A 116 -3.80 -10.40 19.84
C CYS A 116 -2.31 -10.50 20.14
N VAL A 117 -1.59 -11.30 19.35
CA VAL A 117 -0.14 -11.46 19.39
C VAL A 117 0.44 -11.15 18.02
N ALA A 118 1.36 -10.18 17.96
CA ALA A 118 2.13 -9.91 16.76
C ALA A 118 3.43 -10.73 16.77
N ASN A 119 3.63 -11.56 15.75
CA ASN A 119 4.87 -12.33 15.59
C ASN A 119 6.07 -11.44 15.23
N CYS A 120 7.28 -11.96 15.41
CA CYS A 120 8.49 -11.32 14.88
C CYS A 120 8.48 -11.30 13.34
N PRO A 121 9.12 -10.31 12.66
CA PRO A 121 9.18 -10.26 11.20
C PRO A 121 9.85 -11.50 10.58
N GLN A 122 9.08 -12.26 9.80
CA GLN A 122 9.52 -13.50 9.15
C GLN A 122 9.75 -13.33 7.65
N SER A 123 10.36 -14.34 7.02
CA SER A 123 10.39 -14.43 5.56
C SER A 123 8.97 -14.55 5.00
N LEU A 124 8.77 -14.10 3.75
CA LEU A 124 7.48 -14.20 3.06
C LEU A 124 6.94 -15.65 3.10
N LEU A 125 7.77 -16.64 2.76
CA LEU A 125 7.34 -18.04 2.71
C LEU A 125 6.89 -18.56 4.08
N SER A 126 7.70 -18.35 5.11
CA SER A 126 7.40 -18.84 6.47
C SER A 126 6.14 -18.19 7.03
N GLY A 127 6.03 -16.87 6.93
CA GLY A 127 4.88 -16.15 7.48
C GLY A 127 3.60 -16.39 6.70
N MET A 128 3.66 -16.51 5.36
CA MET A 128 2.47 -16.86 4.58
C MET A 128 1.98 -18.28 4.88
N ASN A 129 2.88 -19.25 5.06
CA ASN A 129 2.49 -20.60 5.47
C ASN A 129 1.84 -20.61 6.86
N LEU A 130 2.38 -19.84 7.81
CA LEU A 130 1.79 -19.68 9.14
C LEU A 130 0.38 -19.08 9.05
N PHE A 131 0.22 -17.96 8.35
CA PHE A 131 -1.06 -17.29 8.17
C PHE A 131 -2.12 -18.19 7.51
N LEU A 132 -1.76 -18.89 6.42
CA LEU A 132 -2.66 -19.79 5.72
C LEU A 132 -3.05 -21.03 6.54
N SER A 133 -2.15 -21.52 7.40
CA SER A 133 -2.43 -22.64 8.30
C SER A 133 -3.53 -22.30 9.30
N HIS A 134 -3.60 -21.04 9.76
CA HIS A 134 -4.65 -20.60 10.68
C HIS A 134 -6.01 -20.49 10.01
N LEU A 135 -6.04 -20.18 8.71
CA LEU A 135 -7.26 -20.09 7.92
C LEU A 135 -7.73 -21.45 7.39
N ASN A 136 -6.90 -22.51 7.47
CA ASN A 136 -7.14 -23.81 6.82
C ASN A 136 -7.49 -23.68 5.33
N ILE A 137 -6.84 -22.75 4.61
CA ILE A 137 -7.05 -22.48 3.18
C ILE A 137 -5.71 -22.57 2.44
N THR A 138 -5.75 -23.05 1.19
CA THR A 138 -4.59 -23.09 0.28
C THR A 138 -4.87 -22.33 -1.00
N PHE A 139 -3.85 -21.67 -1.56
CA PHE A 139 -3.92 -21.05 -2.87
C PHE A 139 -3.18 -21.89 -3.92
N ARG A 140 -3.76 -21.99 -5.11
CA ARG A 140 -3.09 -22.52 -6.30
C ARG A 140 -2.85 -21.36 -7.27
N ARG A 141 -1.63 -21.24 -7.79
CA ARG A 141 -1.36 -20.31 -8.89
C ARG A 141 -1.85 -20.93 -10.19
N ASP A 142 -2.57 -20.14 -10.97
CA ASP A 142 -2.91 -20.54 -12.33
C ASP A 142 -1.63 -20.56 -13.19
N PRO A 143 -1.44 -21.60 -14.02
CA PRO A 143 -0.26 -21.78 -14.85
C PRO A 143 -0.18 -20.78 -16.01
#